data_AF-D2HDT1-F1
#
_entry.id   AF-D2HDT1-F1
#
_cell.length_a   1.000
_cell.length_b   1.000
_cell.length_c   1.000
_cell.angle_alpha   90.00
_cell.angle_beta   90.00
_cell.angle_gamma   90.00
#
_symmetry.space_group_name_H-M   'P 1'
#
loop_
_entity.id
_entity.type
_entity.pdbx_description
1 polymer ?
#
loop_
_entity_poly.entity_id
_entity_poly.type
_entity_poly.pdbx_seq_one_letter_code
_entity_poly.pdbx_strand_id
1 'polypeptide(L)'
;MDSCALLRPAPSTPGISGGCTTRRRPTSPELLRCSRRRRPGATETGGGAAAALARRNERERNRVKLVNLGFQALRQHVPHGGASKKLSKVETLRSAVEYIRALQRLLAEHDAVRAALAEGL
;
A
#
# COMPACT_ATOMS: atom_id res chain seq x y z
N MET A 1 -25.10 43.32 9.40
CA MET A 1 -23.76 43.93 9.42
C MET A 1 -23.30 43.89 10.84
N ASP A 2 -22.60 42.83 11.24
CA ASP A 2 -21.72 42.84 12.41
C ASP A 2 -20.60 41.85 12.10
N SER A 3 -19.44 42.45 11.84
CA SER A 3 -18.15 41.82 11.62
C SER A 3 -17.45 41.57 12.96
N CYS A 4 -16.41 40.74 12.92
CA CYS A 4 -15.38 40.50 13.94
C CYS A 4 -15.79 39.51 15.05
N ALA A 5 -14.96 38.56 15.48
CA ALA A 5 -13.56 38.30 15.23
C ALA A 5 -13.27 36.81 15.35
N LEU A 6 -12.31 36.36 14.54
CA LEU A 6 -11.54 35.14 14.73
C LEU A 6 -10.95 35.12 16.14
N LEU A 7 -11.01 33.98 16.82
CA LEU A 7 -9.85 33.40 17.53
C LEU A 7 -10.17 31.93 17.87
N ARG A 8 -9.35 31.02 17.30
CA ARG A 8 -9.34 29.58 17.64
C ARG A 8 -8.75 29.38 19.03
N PRO A 9 -9.32 28.48 19.85
CA PRO A 9 -8.55 27.76 20.86
C PRO A 9 -7.93 26.48 20.28
N ALA A 10 -6.67 26.25 20.62
CA ALA A 10 -5.82 25.12 20.24
C ALA A 10 -6.25 23.79 20.92
N PRO A 11 -5.80 22.63 20.41
CA PRO A 11 -6.15 21.32 20.96
C PRO A 11 -5.51 21.05 22.32
N SER A 12 -6.31 20.61 23.28
CA SER A 12 -5.86 20.02 24.53
C SER A 12 -5.17 18.67 24.27
N THR A 13 -3.86 18.64 24.49
CA THR A 13 -3.01 17.45 24.50
C THR A 13 -3.18 16.69 25.82
N PRO A 14 -3.39 15.36 25.81
CA PRO A 14 -3.19 14.57 27.02
C PRO A 14 -1.68 14.37 27.24
N GLY A 15 -1.25 14.71 28.45
CA GLY A 15 0.15 14.77 28.88
C GLY A 15 0.90 13.44 28.74
N ILE A 16 2.14 13.57 28.27
CA ILE A 16 3.17 12.55 28.36
C ILE A 16 3.63 12.54 29.82
N SER A 17 3.16 11.57 30.60
CA SER A 17 3.76 11.25 31.90
C SER A 17 4.98 10.37 31.67
N GLY A 18 6.16 10.96 31.85
CA GLY A 18 7.43 10.26 31.92
C GLY A 18 7.51 9.35 33.13
N GLY A 19 7.97 8.12 32.90
CA GLY A 19 8.42 7.19 33.94
C GLY A 19 9.79 6.67 33.56
N CYS A 20 10.83 7.42 33.94
CA CYS A 20 12.23 7.02 33.80
C CYS A 20 12.60 6.06 34.94
N THR A 21 12.45 4.76 34.74
CA THR A 21 13.14 3.79 35.60
C THR A 21 14.55 3.59 35.08
N THR A 22 15.49 4.06 35.90
CA THR A 22 16.96 3.97 35.78
C THR A 22 17.46 2.72 35.04
N ARG A 23 18.03 2.91 33.85
CA ARG A 23 18.91 1.93 33.19
C ARG A 23 20.24 1.88 33.94
N ARG A 24 20.43 0.85 34.76
CA ARG A 24 21.77 0.46 35.20
C ARG A 24 22.49 -0.18 34.00
N ARG A 25 23.56 0.47 33.52
CA ARG A 25 24.42 0.02 32.42
C ARG A 25 25.45 -0.98 32.98
N PRO A 26 25.50 -2.25 32.56
CA PRO A 26 26.67 -3.07 32.80
C PRO A 26 27.71 -2.77 31.72
N THR A 27 28.86 -2.30 32.16
CA THR A 27 30.12 -2.31 31.42
C THR A 27 30.65 -3.74 31.38
N SER A 28 30.41 -4.47 30.28
CA SER A 28 31.30 -5.58 29.87
C SER A 28 31.00 -5.98 28.41
N PRO A 29 32.00 -6.05 27.52
CA PRO A 29 31.81 -6.41 26.12
C PRO A 29 32.13 -7.90 25.92
N GLU A 30 31.16 -8.80 26.09
CA GLU A 30 31.31 -10.20 25.66
C GLU A 30 29.90 -10.79 25.41
N LEU A 31 29.69 -11.30 24.19
CA LEU A 31 28.57 -12.13 23.72
C LEU A 31 27.19 -11.47 23.49
N LEU A 32 27.14 -10.54 22.52
CA LEU A 32 25.94 -10.27 21.74
C LEU A 32 25.60 -11.46 20.83
N ARG A 33 24.82 -12.45 21.32
CA ARG A 33 23.93 -13.26 20.47
C ARG A 33 22.84 -13.95 21.29
N CYS A 34 21.59 -13.53 21.02
CA CYS A 34 20.34 -14.26 21.21
C CYS A 34 20.10 -14.95 22.56
N SER A 35 19.73 -14.19 23.61
CA SER A 35 18.98 -14.78 24.73
C SER A 35 17.88 -13.84 25.23
N ARG A 36 16.75 -13.85 24.50
CA ARG A 36 15.49 -13.32 25.02
C ARG A 36 15.00 -14.31 26.08
N ARG A 37 15.30 -13.99 27.35
CA ARG A 37 14.84 -14.60 28.62
C ARG A 37 13.65 -15.57 28.43
N ARG A 38 13.94 -16.86 28.18
CA ARG A 38 12.95 -17.95 28.23
C ARG A 38 12.57 -18.17 29.71
N ARG A 39 11.27 -18.08 30.03
CA ARG A 39 10.70 -18.64 31.27
C ARG A 39 10.79 -20.17 31.18
N PRO A 40 11.37 -20.90 32.14
CA PRO A 40 11.30 -22.36 32.18
C PRO A 40 10.01 -22.76 32.89
N GLY A 41 9.06 -23.35 32.17
CA GLY A 41 7.80 -23.81 32.79
C GLY A 41 6.58 -23.94 31.88
N ALA A 42 6.75 -24.13 30.57
CA ALA A 42 5.65 -24.53 29.70
C ALA A 42 6.11 -25.70 28.85
N THR A 43 5.48 -26.86 29.07
CA THR A 43 5.54 -28.04 28.21
C THR A 43 5.43 -27.61 26.74
N GLU A 44 6.51 -27.85 26.01
CA GLU A 44 6.70 -27.52 24.60
C GLU A 44 5.58 -28.14 23.74
N THR A 45 4.52 -27.37 23.51
CA THR A 45 3.55 -27.65 22.45
C THR A 45 3.87 -26.72 21.29
N GLY A 46 4.58 -27.23 20.28
CA GLY A 46 5.00 -26.51 19.07
C GLY A 46 3.85 -25.92 18.21
N GLY A 47 2.61 -25.94 18.68
CA GLY A 47 1.42 -25.47 17.96
C GLY A 47 1.23 -23.94 17.97
N GLY A 48 1.76 -23.21 18.96
CA GLY A 48 1.58 -21.75 19.04
C GLY A 48 2.27 -20.97 17.91
N ALA A 49 3.47 -21.40 17.54
CA ALA A 49 4.21 -20.83 16.40
C ALA A 49 3.52 -21.17 15.08
N ALA A 50 3.08 -22.42 14.89
CA ALA A 50 2.34 -22.85 13.70
C ALA A 50 1.04 -22.06 13.50
N ALA A 51 0.27 -21.82 14.57
CA ALA A 51 -0.96 -21.01 14.50
C ALA A 51 -0.68 -19.55 14.13
N ALA A 52 0.41 -18.95 14.63
CA ALA A 52 0.81 -17.59 14.26
C ALA A 52 1.25 -17.51 12.79
N LEU A 53 2.00 -18.50 12.30
CA LEU A 53 2.38 -18.62 10.89
C LEU A 53 1.15 -18.80 9.99
N ALA A 54 0.18 -19.64 10.39
CA ALA A 54 -1.06 -19.83 9.66
C ALA A 54 -1.85 -18.52 9.51
N ARG A 55 -2.00 -17.75 10.60
CA ARG A 55 -2.63 -16.42 10.54
C ARG A 55 -1.87 -15.46 9.63
N ARG A 56 -0.54 -15.52 9.59
CA ARG A 56 0.28 -14.69 8.68
C ARG A 56 0.07 -15.07 7.22
N ASN A 57 0.09 -16.36 6.91
CA ASN A 57 -0.12 -16.86 5.55
C ASN A 57 -1.52 -16.53 5.04
N GLU A 58 -2.53 -16.61 5.90
CA GLU A 58 -3.90 -16.25 5.54
C GLU A 58 -4.03 -14.77 5.18
N ARG A 59 -3.35 -13.88 5.93
CA ARG A 59 -3.28 -12.46 5.56
C ARG A 59 -2.62 -12.25 4.19
N GLU A 60 -1.53 -12.96 3.91
CA GLU A 60 -0.85 -12.82 2.62
C GLU A 60 -1.69 -13.35 1.46
N ARG A 61 -2.43 -14.46 1.65
CA ARG A 61 -3.40 -14.95 0.67
C ARG A 61 -4.47 -13.90 0.36
N ASN A 62 -5.04 -13.27 1.39
CA ASN A 62 -6.05 -12.22 1.20
C ASN A 62 -5.48 -10.98 0.50
N ARG A 63 -4.25 -10.58 0.84
CA ARG A 63 -3.56 -9.48 0.15
C ARG A 63 -3.34 -9.79 -1.33
N VAL A 64 -2.85 -10.99 -1.65
CA VAL A 64 -2.61 -11.43 -3.03
C VAL A 64 -3.92 -11.59 -3.80
N LYS A 65 -5.00 -12.06 -3.15
CA LYS A 65 -6.35 -12.12 -3.73
C LYS A 65 -6.80 -10.74 -4.21
N LEU A 66 -6.64 -9.70 -3.37
CA LEU A 66 -6.98 -8.32 -3.74
C LEU A 66 -6.16 -7.83 -4.95
N VAL A 67 -4.85 -8.09 -4.97
CA VAL A 67 -3.98 -7.74 -6.11
C VAL A 67 -4.44 -8.44 -7.39
N ASN A 68 -4.78 -9.73 -7.31
CA ASN A 68 -5.23 -10.48 -8.48
C ASN A 68 -6.60 -10.00 -8.99
N LEU A 69 -7.51 -9.58 -8.10
CA LEU A 69 -8.76 -8.92 -8.49
C LEU A 69 -8.48 -7.60 -9.22
N GLY A 70 -7.54 -6.79 -8.73
CA GLY A 70 -7.09 -5.58 -9.43
C GLY A 70 -6.56 -5.86 -10.84
N PHE A 71 -5.78 -6.93 -11.01
CA PHE A 71 -5.33 -7.37 -12.34
C PHE A 71 -6.47 -7.83 -13.25
N GLN A 72 -7.54 -8.42 -12.70
CA GLN A 72 -8.71 -8.80 -13.50
C GLN A 72 -9.49 -7.57 -13.96
N ALA A 73 -9.73 -6.62 -13.06
CA ALA A 73 -10.36 -5.35 -13.41
C ALA A 73 -9.56 -4.59 -14.47
N LEU A 74 -8.23 -4.52 -14.32
CA LEU A 74 -7.38 -3.88 -15.32
C LEU A 74 -7.53 -4.54 -16.71
N ARG A 75 -7.56 -5.88 -16.79
CA ARG A 75 -7.73 -6.59 -18.07
C ARG A 75 -9.04 -6.27 -18.79
N GLN A 76 -10.11 -5.93 -18.06
CA GLN A 76 -11.39 -5.55 -18.68
C GLN A 76 -11.29 -4.24 -19.47
N HIS A 77 -10.30 -3.40 -19.16
CA HIS A 77 -10.10 -2.10 -19.81
C HIS A 77 -8.90 -2.06 -20.76
N VAL A 78 -8.06 -3.10 -20.77
CA VAL A 78 -6.88 -3.17 -21.63
C VAL A 78 -7.24 -3.89 -22.92
N PRO A 79 -7.07 -3.27 -24.10
CA PRO A 79 -7.31 -3.92 -25.37
C PRO A 79 -6.45 -5.19 -25.52
N HIS A 80 -7.07 -6.30 -25.91
CA HIS A 80 -6.37 -7.54 -26.22
C HIS A 80 -7.00 -8.25 -27.43
N GLY A 81 -6.15 -8.75 -28.34
CA GLY A 81 -6.54 -9.27 -29.66
C GLY A 81 -7.35 -10.57 -29.67
N GLY A 82 -7.86 -11.05 -28.53
CA GLY A 82 -8.70 -12.25 -28.47
C GLY A 82 -9.58 -12.26 -27.22
N ALA A 83 -10.91 -12.32 -27.41
CA ALA A 83 -11.91 -12.19 -26.36
C ALA A 83 -11.77 -13.24 -25.22
N SER A 84 -11.16 -14.39 -25.49
CA SER A 84 -11.00 -15.47 -24.50
C SER A 84 -9.59 -15.63 -23.91
N LYS A 85 -8.57 -14.93 -24.45
CA LYS A 85 -7.18 -15.12 -23.97
C LYS A 85 -6.87 -14.15 -22.83
N LYS A 86 -6.67 -14.69 -21.62
CA LYS A 86 -6.23 -13.90 -20.46
C LYS A 86 -4.76 -13.50 -20.62
N LEU A 87 -4.47 -12.20 -20.69
CA LEU A 87 -3.10 -11.67 -20.69
C LEU A 87 -2.36 -12.05 -19.40
N SER A 88 -1.05 -12.31 -19.49
CA SER A 88 -0.18 -12.45 -18.31
C SER A 88 -0.08 -11.12 -17.54
N LYS A 89 0.46 -11.14 -16.31
CA LYS A 89 0.63 -9.92 -15.50
C LYS A 89 1.52 -8.90 -16.21
N VAL A 90 2.63 -9.34 -16.79
CA VAL A 90 3.58 -8.46 -17.48
C VAL A 90 2.96 -7.90 -18.75
N GLU A 91 2.30 -8.73 -19.57
CA GLU A 91 1.61 -8.26 -20.77
C GLU A 91 0.50 -7.25 -20.44
N THR A 92 -0.31 -7.53 -19.41
CA THR A 92 -1.37 -6.62 -18.95
C THR A 92 -0.79 -5.24 -18.62
N LEU A 93 0.34 -5.18 -17.91
CA LEU A 93 0.97 -3.91 -17.55
C LEU A 93 1.55 -3.19 -18.77
N ARG A 94 2.22 -3.91 -19.68
CA ARG A 94 2.78 -3.33 -20.91
C ARG A 94 1.68 -2.72 -21.78
N SER A 95 0.63 -3.51 -22.07
CA SER A 95 -0.50 -3.07 -22.88
C SER A 95 -1.29 -1.93 -22.21
N ALA A 96 -1.41 -1.90 -20.88
CA ALA A 96 -2.04 -0.77 -20.19
C ALA A 96 -1.27 0.54 -20.39
N VAL A 97 0.06 0.53 -20.27
CA VAL A 97 0.91 1.71 -20.49
C VAL A 97 0.81 2.20 -21.93
N GLU A 98 0.88 1.27 -22.90
CA GLU A 98 0.72 1.58 -24.32
C GLU A 98 -0.65 2.17 -24.62
N TYR A 99 -1.70 1.62 -24.03
CA TYR A 99 -3.07 2.08 -24.24
C TYR A 99 -3.29 3.49 -23.68
N ILE A 100 -2.81 3.79 -22.47
CA ILE A 100 -2.86 5.15 -21.91
C ILE A 100 -2.18 6.16 -22.86
N ARG A 101 -0.98 5.83 -23.36
CA ARG A 101 -0.26 6.69 -24.31
C ARG A 101 -1.02 6.88 -25.62
N ALA A 102 -1.68 5.84 -26.12
CA ALA A 102 -2.49 5.91 -27.32
C ALA A 102 -3.71 6.83 -27.14
N LEU A 103 -4.42 6.69 -26.01
CA LEU A 103 -5.56 7.55 -25.67
C LEU A 103 -5.14 9.02 -25.52
N GLN A 104 -3.99 9.28 -24.88
CA GLN A 104 -3.44 10.64 -24.75
C GLN A 104 -3.15 11.28 -26.12
N ARG A 105 -2.57 10.52 -27.07
CA ARG A 105 -2.33 11.02 -28.44
C ARG A 105 -3.64 11.31 -29.16
N LEU A 106 -4.61 10.39 -29.10
CA LEU A 106 -5.91 10.55 -29.73
C LEU A 106 -6.62 11.82 -29.24
N LEU A 107 -6.61 12.08 -27.93
CA LEU A 107 -7.19 13.29 -27.35
C LEU A 107 -6.47 14.55 -27.84
N ALA A 108 -5.13 14.55 -27.84
CA ALA A 108 -4.36 15.70 -28.31
C ALA A 108 -4.58 16.01 -29.80
N GLU A 109 -4.65 14.98 -30.65
CA GLU A 109 -4.98 15.11 -32.07
C GLU A 109 -6.38 15.69 -32.25
N HIS A 110 -7.36 15.17 -31.50
CA HIS A 110 -8.73 15.67 -31.55
C HIS A 110 -8.84 17.13 -31.10
N ASP A 111 -8.14 17.53 -30.04
CA ASP A 111 -8.12 18.91 -29.56
C ASP A 111 -7.44 19.85 -30.56
N ALA A 112 -6.35 19.41 -31.19
CA ALA A 112 -5.69 20.17 -32.26
C ALA A 112 -6.60 20.37 -33.47
N VAL A 113 -7.33 19.33 -33.90
CA VAL A 113 -8.32 19.43 -34.98
C VAL A 113 -9.44 20.39 -34.60
N ARG A 114 -9.95 20.33 -33.37
CA ARG A 114 -11.00 21.25 -32.89
C ARG A 114 -10.53 22.70 -32.86
N ALA A 115 -9.30 22.96 -32.41
CA ALA A 115 -8.73 24.30 -32.41
C ALA A 115 -8.57 24.82 -33.85
N ALA A 116 -8.03 24.01 -34.76
CA ALA A 116 -7.89 24.40 -36.17
C ALA A 116 -9.25 24.72 -36.84
N LEU A 117 -10.31 23.98 -36.50
CA LEU A 117 -11.67 24.28 -36.97
C LEU A 117 -12.26 25.55 -36.35
N ALA A 118 -11.91 25.86 -35.11
CA ALA A 118 -12.41 27.06 -34.42
C ALA A 118 -11.73 28.36 -34.89
N GLU A 119 -10.45 28.29 -35.28
CA GLU A 119 -9.67 29.44 -35.80
C GLU A 119 -9.93 29.73 -37.30
N GLY A 120 -10.77 28.91 -37.96
CA GLY A 120 -11.05 28.96 -39.40
C GLY A 120 -12.41 29.58 -39.80
N LEU A 121 -13.08 30.29 -38.88
CA LEU A 121 -14.32 31.06 -39.08
C LEU A 121 -14.14 32.48 -38.55
#